data_AF-A0A117SLG1-F1
#
_entry.id   AF-A0A117SLG1-F1
#
_cell.length_a   1.000
_cell.length_b   1.000
_cell.length_c   1.000
_cell.angle_alpha   90.00
_cell.angle_beta   90.00
_cell.angle_gamma   90.00
#
_symmetry.space_group_name_H-M   'P 1'
#
loop_
_entity.id
_entity.type
_entity.pdbx_description
1 polymer ?
#
loop_
_entity_poly.entity_id
_entity_poly.type
_entity_poly.pdbx_seq_one_letter_code
_entity_poly.pdbx_strand_id
1 'polypeptide(L)'
;MSFLDVYIGYSDDERFVWEGGEWSGNVPKRQSPFFPPKAPFRILVNKIESGVLSGKKVDWGAWATKVDKNYIELFFKESYSDDWYKNNQSYPHLIKEMDELKDLRTTKSYCNT
;
A
#
# COMPACT_ATOMS: atom_id res chain seq x y z
N MET A 1 -18.41 -0.40 -7.55
CA MET A 1 -17.11 0.22 -7.88
C MET A 1 -16.06 -0.56 -7.11
N SER A 2 -15.12 -1.23 -7.78
CA SER A 2 -14.03 -1.93 -7.11
C SER A 2 -12.95 -0.93 -6.74
N PHE A 3 -12.54 -0.92 -5.47
CA PHE A 3 -11.44 -0.08 -5.01
C PHE A 3 -10.11 -0.79 -5.31
N LEU A 4 -9.18 -0.09 -5.96
CA LEU A 4 -7.87 -0.62 -6.34
C LEU A 4 -6.81 -0.12 -5.35
N ASP A 5 -6.91 -0.61 -4.12
CA ASP A 5 -6.10 -0.14 -3.01
C ASP A 5 -4.83 -0.97 -2.84
N VAL A 6 -3.77 -0.32 -2.36
CA VAL A 6 -2.51 -0.97 -1.96
C VAL A 6 -2.21 -0.57 -0.52
N TYR A 7 -1.69 -1.49 0.28
CA TYR A 7 -1.27 -1.24 1.66
C TYR A 7 -0.21 -2.25 2.08
N ILE A 8 0.46 -1.96 3.20
CA ILE A 8 1.35 -2.88 3.89
C ILE A 8 0.52 -3.65 4.90
N GLY A 9 0.56 -4.99 4.84
CA GLY A 9 -0.12 -5.88 5.77
C GLY A 9 0.86 -6.60 6.69
N TYR A 10 0.34 -7.14 7.78
CA TYR A 10 1.10 -8.01 8.69
C TYR A 10 1.42 -9.35 8.02
N SER A 11 2.70 -9.72 7.98
CA SER A 11 3.14 -11.00 7.43
C SER A 11 2.81 -12.20 8.32
N ASP A 12 2.55 -11.92 9.59
CA ASP A 12 2.20 -12.84 10.68
C ASP A 12 0.71 -12.77 11.06
N ASP A 13 -0.14 -12.16 10.22
CA ASP A 13 -1.59 -12.24 10.45
C ASP A 13 -2.06 -13.70 10.37
N GLU A 14 -2.67 -14.19 11.44
CA GLU A 14 -3.23 -15.54 11.56
C GLU A 14 -4.23 -15.88 10.46
N ARG A 15 -4.89 -14.87 9.88
CA ARG A 15 -5.85 -15.02 8.78
C ARG A 15 -5.18 -15.08 7.41
N PHE A 16 -3.87 -14.81 7.35
CA PHE A 16 -3.10 -14.81 6.12
C PHE A 16 -2.15 -16.00 6.07
N VAL A 17 -2.44 -16.92 5.15
CA VAL A 17 -1.60 -18.07 4.88
C VAL A 17 -0.97 -17.89 3.52
N TRP A 18 0.36 -17.73 3.51
CA TRP A 18 1.10 -17.58 2.27
C TRP A 18 0.96 -18.82 1.40
N GLU A 19 1.22 -20.03 1.92
CA GLU A 19 1.09 -21.28 1.15
C GLU A 19 -0.18 -22.06 1.51
N GLY A 20 -1.01 -22.36 0.50
CA GLY A 20 -2.22 -23.18 0.69
C GLY A 20 -3.35 -22.50 1.46
N GLY A 21 -3.37 -21.16 1.51
CA GLY A 21 -4.47 -20.42 2.13
C GLY A 21 -5.81 -20.60 1.40
N GLU A 22 -6.90 -20.38 2.14
CA GLU A 22 -8.26 -20.50 1.59
C GLU A 22 -8.65 -19.30 0.72
N TRP A 23 -9.54 -19.52 -0.25
CA TRP A 23 -10.11 -18.45 -1.09
C TRP A 23 -11.34 -17.77 -0.43
N SER A 24 -11.27 -17.60 0.89
CA SER A 24 -12.35 -17.18 1.78
C SER A 24 -11.95 -16.05 2.74
N GLY A 25 -11.11 -15.13 2.27
CA GLY A 25 -10.61 -13.97 3.00
C GLY A 25 -9.11 -14.01 3.31
N ASN A 26 -8.31 -14.78 2.54
CA ASN A 26 -6.85 -14.88 2.71
C ASN A 26 -6.12 -13.61 2.24
N VAL A 27 -6.34 -12.53 2.98
CA VAL A 27 -5.75 -11.22 2.74
C VAL A 27 -5.24 -10.69 4.08
N PRO A 28 -3.97 -10.24 4.16
CA PRO A 28 -3.38 -9.84 5.44
C PRO A 28 -4.06 -8.60 6.02
N LYS A 29 -4.11 -8.53 7.35
CA LYS A 29 -4.57 -7.36 8.09
C LYS A 29 -3.71 -6.18 7.69
N ARG A 30 -4.37 -5.12 7.25
CA ARG A 30 -3.74 -3.85 6.93
C ARG A 30 -3.04 -3.26 8.17
N GLN A 31 -1.75 -2.97 8.02
CA GLN A 31 -0.91 -2.29 9.01
C GLN A 31 -0.73 -0.80 8.70
N SER A 32 -0.70 -0.43 7.41
CA SER A 32 -0.54 0.98 6.97
C SER A 32 -1.86 1.60 6.53
N PRO A 33 -1.94 2.94 6.40
CA PRO A 33 -2.94 3.56 5.53
C PRO A 33 -2.87 3.01 4.10
N PHE A 34 -3.90 3.28 3.30
CA PHE A 34 -3.82 2.99 1.87
C PHE A 34 -2.77 3.86 1.21
N PHE A 35 -2.15 3.29 0.18
CA PHE A 35 -1.21 4.01 -0.65
C PHE A 35 -1.97 5.10 -1.40
N PRO A 36 -1.33 6.25 -1.66
CA PRO A 36 -2.02 7.31 -2.35
C PRO A 36 -2.50 6.93 -3.76
N PRO A 37 -3.48 7.65 -4.26
CA PRO A 37 -4.23 7.23 -5.44
C PRO A 37 -3.56 7.80 -6.71
N LYS A 38 -2.86 6.93 -7.44
CA LYS A 38 -2.31 7.24 -8.77
C LYS A 38 -2.50 6.08 -9.73
N ALA A 39 -1.94 4.91 -9.39
CA ALA A 39 -2.31 3.58 -9.87
C ALA A 39 -1.43 2.48 -9.22
N PRO A 40 -1.07 2.56 -7.91
CA PRO A 40 -0.07 1.65 -7.32
C PRO A 40 -0.47 0.18 -7.50
N PHE A 41 -1.76 -0.12 -7.41
CA PHE A 41 -2.28 -1.47 -7.60
C PHE A 41 -1.89 -2.07 -8.96
N ARG A 42 -2.07 -1.32 -10.05
CA ARG A 42 -1.81 -1.86 -11.39
C ARG A 42 -0.31 -2.05 -11.63
N ILE A 43 0.52 -1.16 -11.08
CA ILE A 43 1.98 -1.28 -11.15
C ILE A 43 2.42 -2.56 -10.42
N LEU A 44 1.90 -2.81 -9.21
CA LEU A 44 2.21 -3.99 -8.43
C LEU A 44 1.82 -5.28 -9.16
N VAL A 45 0.56 -5.36 -9.64
CA VAL A 45 0.06 -6.52 -10.38
C VAL A 45 0.91 -6.78 -11.62
N ASN A 46 1.22 -5.76 -12.43
CA ASN A 46 2.04 -5.93 -13.62
C ASN A 46 3.44 -6.47 -13.29
N LYS A 47 4.05 -6.05 -12.17
CA LYS A 47 5.36 -6.55 -11.74
C LYS A 47 5.28 -8.02 -11.29
N ILE A 48 4.19 -8.42 -10.64
CA ILE A 48 3.98 -9.83 -10.25
C ILE A 48 3.72 -10.69 -11.50
N GLU A 49 2.81 -10.26 -12.38
CA GLU A 49 2.45 -10.99 -13.60
C GLU A 49 3.63 -11.15 -14.57
N SER A 50 4.50 -10.13 -14.67
CA SER A 50 5.71 -10.19 -15.50
C SER A 50 6.88 -10.95 -14.86
N GLY A 51 6.74 -11.41 -13.61
CA GLY A 51 7.78 -12.13 -12.88
C GLY A 51 8.92 -11.25 -12.34
N VAL A 52 8.82 -9.92 -12.46
CA VAL A 52 9.77 -8.96 -11.87
C VAL A 52 9.72 -9.00 -10.34
N LEU A 53 8.54 -9.27 -9.79
CA LEU A 53 8.33 -9.36 -8.35
C LEU A 53 7.72 -10.71 -7.97
N SER A 54 8.33 -11.40 -7.01
CA SER A 54 7.77 -12.64 -6.49
C SER A 54 6.51 -12.35 -5.68
N GLY A 55 5.36 -12.71 -6.23
CA GLY A 55 4.06 -12.52 -5.60
C GLY A 55 3.03 -13.46 -6.20
N LYS A 56 1.82 -13.42 -5.67
CA LYS A 56 0.70 -14.23 -6.18
C LYS A 56 -0.64 -13.59 -5.89
N LYS A 57 -1.64 -14.01 -6.66
CA LYS A 57 -3.05 -13.78 -6.35
C LYS A 57 -3.39 -14.60 -5.10
N VAL A 58 -4.04 -13.96 -4.13
CA VAL A 58 -4.36 -14.59 -2.84
C VAL A 58 -5.85 -14.89 -2.72
N ASP A 59 -6.71 -13.87 -2.75
CA ASP A 59 -8.16 -14.06 -2.74
C ASP A 59 -8.93 -12.85 -3.26
N TRP A 60 -10.16 -13.03 -3.78
CA TRP A 60 -11.11 -11.99 -4.21
C TRP A 60 -10.52 -10.89 -5.11
N GLY A 61 -9.52 -11.24 -5.93
CA GLY A 61 -8.83 -10.29 -6.80
C GLY A 61 -7.70 -9.51 -6.13
N ALA A 62 -7.38 -9.80 -4.87
CA ALA A 62 -6.21 -9.32 -4.17
C ALA A 62 -4.94 -10.05 -4.61
N TRP A 63 -3.83 -9.32 -4.54
CA TRP A 63 -2.50 -9.78 -4.88
C TRP A 63 -1.58 -9.43 -3.71
N ALA A 64 -0.63 -10.32 -3.42
CA ALA A 64 0.32 -10.13 -2.34
C ALA A 64 1.74 -10.47 -2.80
N THR A 65 2.70 -9.79 -2.19
CA THR A 65 4.13 -10.01 -2.35
C THR A 65 4.80 -9.78 -1.00
N LYS A 66 5.89 -10.49 -0.73
CA LYS A 66 6.74 -10.25 0.44
C LYS A 66 7.94 -9.44 0.00
N VAL A 67 8.12 -8.26 0.59
CA VAL A 67 9.15 -7.29 0.23
C VAL A 67 9.80 -6.70 1.48
N ASP A 68 11.02 -6.21 1.34
CA ASP A 68 11.70 -5.47 2.40
C ASP A 68 11.36 -3.97 2.35
N LYS A 69 11.85 -3.24 3.36
CA LYS A 69 11.65 -1.79 3.46
C LYS A 69 12.23 -1.03 2.27
N ASN A 70 13.39 -1.44 1.76
CA ASN A 70 14.07 -0.75 0.65
C ASN A 70 13.23 -0.83 -0.63
N TYR A 71 12.61 -1.99 -0.88
CA TYR A 71 11.72 -2.17 -2.00
C TYR A 71 10.45 -1.34 -1.87
N ILE A 72 9.88 -1.21 -0.66
CA ILE A 72 8.72 -0.33 -0.45
C ILE A 72 9.08 1.11 -0.84
N GLU A 73 10.24 1.61 -0.40
CA GLU A 73 10.70 2.96 -0.75
C GLU A 73 10.93 3.13 -2.25
N LEU A 74 11.52 2.13 -2.92
CA LEU A 74 11.70 2.12 -4.36
C LEU A 74 10.35 2.14 -5.09
N PHE A 75 9.42 1.27 -4.68
CA PHE A 75 8.09 1.16 -5.26
C PHE A 75 7.30 2.46 -5.10
N PHE A 76 7.45 3.17 -3.98
CA PHE A 76 6.92 4.52 -3.83
C PHE A 76 7.53 5.48 -4.85
N LYS A 77 8.87 5.54 -4.99
CA LYS A 77 9.51 6.42 -5.97
C LYS A 77 9.05 6.13 -7.40
N GLU A 78 8.93 4.86 -7.78
CA GLU A 78 8.44 4.44 -9.10
C GLU A 78 6.96 4.79 -9.32
N SER A 79 6.12 4.52 -8.32
CA SER A 79 4.67 4.75 -8.42
C SER A 79 4.31 6.23 -8.43
N TYR A 80 5.20 7.09 -7.91
CA TYR A 80 4.91 8.47 -7.57
C TYR A 80 6.03 9.44 -7.99
N SER A 81 6.75 9.15 -9.06
CA SER A 81 7.95 9.90 -9.51
C SER A 81 7.75 11.39 -9.84
N ASP A 82 6.51 11.81 -10.05
CA ASP A 82 6.15 13.20 -10.37
C ASP A 82 5.65 13.93 -9.12
N ASP A 83 5.49 15.25 -9.18
CA ASP A 83 4.83 16.05 -8.14
C ASP A 83 3.31 15.78 -8.03
N TRP A 84 2.90 14.52 -8.01
CA TRP A 84 1.52 14.04 -8.03
C TRP A 84 0.70 14.60 -6.86
N TYR A 85 1.34 14.83 -5.72
CA TYR A 85 0.75 15.39 -4.50
C TYR A 85 0.44 16.90 -4.61
N LYS A 86 0.87 17.58 -5.69
CA LYS A 86 0.52 18.99 -5.95
C LYS A 86 -0.87 19.15 -6.59
N ASN A 87 -1.44 18.09 -7.15
CA ASN A 87 -2.80 18.09 -7.72
C ASN A 87 -3.80 17.49 -6.73
N ASN A 88 -4.25 18.31 -5.78
CA ASN A 88 -5.16 17.95 -4.67
C ASN A 88 -6.60 17.58 -5.07
N GLN A 89 -6.98 17.58 -6.35
CA GLN A 89 -8.39 17.49 -6.73
C GLN A 89 -8.99 16.08 -6.80
N SER A 90 -8.19 15.01 -6.82
CA SER A 90 -8.75 13.72 -7.24
C SER A 90 -9.27 12.81 -6.11
N TYR A 91 -8.93 13.02 -4.83
CA TYR A 91 -9.21 11.99 -3.80
C TYR A 91 -9.44 12.55 -2.37
N PRO A 92 -10.65 13.05 -2.08
CA PRO A 92 -10.94 13.78 -0.84
C PRO A 92 -10.80 12.95 0.45
N HIS A 93 -10.98 11.62 0.38
CA HIS A 93 -10.87 10.75 1.55
C HIS A 93 -9.43 10.59 2.07
N LEU A 94 -8.43 10.80 1.20
CA LEU A 94 -7.01 10.72 1.58
C LEU A 94 -6.44 12.08 2.00
N ILE A 95 -7.08 13.19 1.62
CA ILE A 95 -6.69 14.53 2.09
C ILE A 95 -6.76 14.60 3.61
N LYS A 96 -7.85 14.08 4.20
CA LYS A 96 -8.03 14.05 5.64
C LYS A 96 -6.92 13.28 6.36
N GLU A 97 -6.61 12.07 5.87
CA GLU A 97 -5.52 11.26 6.45
C GLU A 97 -4.14 11.92 6.25
N MET A 98 -3.91 12.58 5.11
CA MET A 98 -2.68 13.32 4.84
C MET A 98 -2.50 14.53 5.76
N ASP A 99 -3.56 15.27 6.04
CA ASP A 99 -3.52 16.43 6.93
C ASP A 99 -3.29 16.00 8.38
N GLU A 100 -3.96 14.93 8.83
CA GLU A 100 -3.72 14.32 10.16
C GLU A 100 -2.26 13.87 10.33
N LEU A 101 -1.66 13.25 9.30
CA LEU A 101 -0.26 12.83 9.32
C LEU A 101 0.73 14.00 9.31
N LYS A 102 0.41 15.11 8.62
CA LYS A 102 1.23 16.33 8.63
C LYS A 102 1.23 16.96 10.02
N ASP A 103 0.07 17.08 10.67
CA ASP A 103 -0.06 17.66 12.01
C ASP A 103 0.69 16.83 13.08
N LEU A 104 0.68 15.51 12.95
CA LEU A 104 1.46 14.62 13.83
C LEU A 104 2.97 14.79 13.67
N ARG A 105 3.44 15.18 12.49
CA ARG A 105 4.87 15.43 12.21
C ARG A 105 5.32 16.77 12.79
N THR A 106 4.48 17.80 12.71
CA THR A 106 4.74 19.10 13.33
C THR A 106 4.77 18.98 14.85
N THR A 107 3.76 18.34 15.46
CA THR A 107 3.70 18.16 16.92
C THR A 107 4.87 17.36 17.48
N LYS A 108 5.31 16.28 16.84
CA LYS A 108 6.53 15.54 17.26
C LYS A 108 7.81 16.35 17.16
N SER A 109 7.89 17.35 16.28
CA SER A 109 9.05 18.23 16.17
C SER A 109 9.15 19.25 17.30
N TYR A 110 8.04 19.56 18.00
CA TYR A 110 8.01 20.50 19.12
C TYR A 110 8.19 19.84 20.49
N CYS A 111 8.12 18.52 20.59
CA CYS A 111 8.31 17.78 21.86
C CYS A 111 9.75 17.32 22.12
N ASN A 112 10.72 17.69 21.28
CA ASN A 112 12.15 17.40 21.46
C ASN A 112 12.94 18.69 21.78
N THR A 113 12.49 19.46 22.76
CA THR A 113 13.24 20.59 23.36
C THR A 113 13.24 20.46 24.87
#